data_AF-A0A4Q9PDS8-F1
#
_entry.id   AF-A0A4Q9PDS8-F1
#
_cell.length_a   1.000
_cell.length_b   1.000
_cell.length_c   1.000
_cell.angle_alpha   90.00
_cell.angle_beta   90.00
_cell.angle_gamma   90.00
#
_symmetry.space_group_name_H-M   'P 1'
#
loop_
_entity.id
_entity.type
_entity.pdbx_description
1 polymer ?
#
loop_
_entity_poly.entity_id
_entity_poly.type
_entity_poly.pdbx_seq_one_letter_code
_entity_poly.pdbx_strand_id
1 'polypeptide(L)'
;MDYGPFANASQFRVVDHFYGRSDTHSLDALDDLISVVHDSGPFSAQDGWHQTSVAIPLPRTYAKYKSEAGAPKFTVPGVVHRHLLALVKLAVQDQNSYLKDVHHWHAHRKFWIPPSSLPSSLPSPGPGPSSSTYNSTASQTTNPSPIRVYTDCYNSNAMLDMEAEIRQRPRVPGDALDMEYVVLPLLLWSDATQLSSFGSAALWPIYLYFGNLSKYFRGRPTEFMAHHLAYIPGLPDALKDFYMATYGKSPSADELKFCKRELFQQIWLLLLDEDFMQAFEHGIVLTCGDGVLRRLFPRFFTYSADYPEKVLIAALRPLARCLCPRCLTPKDKVSEAGTKSDDRRRTHTRQDTTSLREDIHRARKNLFKGYSIAGKHVKSWLDAESLTPIQSAFSVRFAGHGVNFYDMLAPDLMHEFELGVWKGIFTHLMRMLAEKGGGAVEEFNSR
;
A
#
# COMPACT_ATOMS: atom_id res chain seq x y z
N MET A 1 -30.09 18.49 4.53
CA MET A 1 -29.88 17.11 4.07
C MET A 1 -29.02 16.45 5.12
N ASP A 2 -29.52 15.38 5.70
CA ASP A 2 -28.84 14.63 6.76
C ASP A 2 -27.78 13.74 6.08
N TYR A 3 -26.53 14.20 6.06
CA TYR A 3 -25.40 13.42 5.56
C TYR A 3 -24.97 12.46 6.67
N GLY A 4 -25.74 11.40 6.93
CA GLY A 4 -25.31 10.34 7.85
C GLY A 4 -23.95 9.79 7.44
N PRO A 5 -23.28 8.94 8.23
CA PRO A 5 -22.27 9.30 9.26
C PRO A 5 -21.14 10.28 8.83
N PHE A 6 -21.28 11.09 7.79
CA PHE A 6 -20.20 11.98 7.31
C PHE A 6 -20.15 13.30 8.06
N ALA A 7 -18.97 13.62 8.61
CA ALA A 7 -18.65 14.98 9.03
C ALA A 7 -18.30 15.91 7.85
N ASN A 8 -18.02 15.38 6.64
CA ASN A 8 -17.70 16.17 5.45
C ASN A 8 -18.42 15.70 4.18
N ALA A 9 -18.90 16.64 3.36
CA ALA A 9 -19.63 16.35 2.13
C ALA A 9 -18.71 15.85 0.99
N SER A 10 -17.42 16.17 1.06
CA SER A 10 -16.42 15.83 0.06
C SER A 10 -16.10 14.35 -0.01
N GLN A 11 -15.90 13.66 1.12
CA GLN A 11 -15.62 12.21 1.11
C GLN A 11 -16.81 11.42 0.57
N PHE A 12 -18.04 11.83 0.92
CA PHE A 12 -19.25 11.25 0.34
C PHE A 12 -19.30 11.44 -1.18
N ARG A 13 -19.12 12.67 -1.69
CA ARG A 13 -19.19 12.97 -3.14
C ARG A 13 -18.12 12.26 -3.96
N VAL A 14 -16.89 12.16 -3.44
CA VAL A 14 -15.80 11.46 -4.12
C VAL A 14 -16.10 9.95 -4.17
N VAL A 15 -16.49 9.35 -3.04
CA VAL A 15 -16.79 7.91 -3.00
C VAL A 15 -18.07 7.59 -3.79
N ASP A 16 -19.10 8.43 -3.75
CA ASP A 16 -20.30 8.29 -4.60
C ASP A 16 -19.95 8.43 -6.09
N HIS A 17 -19.04 9.34 -6.46
CA HIS A 17 -18.56 9.43 -7.84
C HIS A 17 -17.81 8.17 -8.29
N PHE A 18 -16.99 7.55 -7.43
CA PHE A 18 -16.21 6.36 -7.80
C PHE A 18 -16.98 5.03 -7.66
N TYR A 19 -17.95 4.96 -6.75
CA TYR A 19 -18.58 3.71 -6.33
C TYR A 19 -20.12 3.75 -6.33
N GLY A 20 -20.73 4.89 -6.64
CA GLY A 20 -22.15 5.04 -6.90
C GLY A 20 -22.54 4.44 -8.25
N ARG A 21 -23.82 4.07 -8.41
CA ARG A 21 -24.39 3.49 -9.65
C ARG A 21 -24.59 4.54 -10.75
N SER A 22 -23.57 5.31 -11.10
CA SER A 22 -23.63 6.24 -12.24
C SER A 22 -22.93 5.62 -13.44
N ASP A 23 -23.69 5.34 -14.50
CA ASP A 23 -23.21 4.69 -15.73
C ASP A 23 -22.36 5.62 -16.63
N THR A 24 -21.99 6.81 -16.15
CA THR A 24 -21.17 7.79 -16.89
C THR A 24 -20.15 8.46 -16.00
N HIS A 25 -18.91 7.97 -16.03
CA HIS A 25 -17.72 8.71 -15.60
C HIS A 25 -17.15 9.44 -16.84
N SER A 26 -17.37 10.76 -16.97
CA SER A 26 -16.81 11.57 -18.07
C SER A 26 -15.70 12.49 -17.57
N LEU A 27 -14.85 12.94 -18.51
CA LEU A 27 -13.78 13.93 -18.25
C LEU A 27 -14.35 15.22 -17.67
N ASP A 28 -15.44 15.72 -18.25
CA ASP A 28 -16.12 16.93 -17.79
C ASP A 28 -16.63 16.77 -16.34
N ALA A 29 -17.11 15.58 -15.97
CA ALA A 29 -17.56 15.32 -14.61
C ALA A 29 -16.42 15.31 -13.58
N LEU A 30 -15.19 14.96 -13.98
CA LEU A 30 -14.02 15.01 -13.11
C LEU A 30 -13.35 16.39 -13.11
N ASP A 31 -13.24 17.05 -14.26
CA ASP A 31 -12.75 18.43 -14.33
C ASP A 31 -13.72 19.38 -13.61
N ASP A 32 -15.03 19.12 -13.59
CA ASP A 32 -15.99 19.75 -12.69
C ASP A 32 -15.75 19.35 -11.22
N LEU A 33 -15.35 18.11 -10.93
CA LEU A 33 -15.00 17.66 -9.57
C LEU A 33 -13.74 18.39 -9.03
N ILE A 34 -12.74 18.59 -9.89
CA ILE A 34 -11.44 19.19 -9.58
C ILE A 34 -11.48 20.73 -9.68
N SER A 35 -12.26 21.32 -10.59
CA SER A 35 -12.34 22.77 -10.78
C SER A 35 -13.10 23.50 -9.65
N VAL A 36 -13.85 22.77 -8.82
CA VAL A 36 -14.62 23.33 -7.71
C VAL A 36 -13.81 23.34 -6.40
N VAL A 37 -12.50 23.58 -6.48
CA VAL A 37 -11.65 23.92 -5.31
C VAL A 37 -12.09 25.23 -4.63
N HIS A 38 -13.05 25.98 -5.22
CA HIS A 38 -13.65 27.17 -4.62
C HIS A 38 -14.99 26.88 -3.91
N ASP A 39 -14.98 27.13 -2.59
CA ASP A 39 -16.07 27.32 -1.62
C ASP A 39 -17.25 26.33 -1.52
N SER A 40 -17.40 25.34 -2.40
CA SER A 40 -18.50 24.35 -2.29
C SER A 40 -18.33 22.99 -3.01
N GLY A 41 -17.14 22.69 -3.52
CA GLY A 41 -16.85 21.43 -4.26
C GLY A 41 -16.36 20.25 -3.42
N PRO A 42 -16.10 19.10 -4.05
CA PRO A 42 -15.68 17.85 -3.41
C PRO A 42 -14.21 17.81 -2.95
N PHE A 43 -13.44 18.86 -3.24
CA PHE A 43 -12.09 19.09 -2.74
C PHE A 43 -11.99 20.44 -2.02
N SER A 44 -12.97 20.73 -1.18
CA SER A 44 -13.00 22.00 -0.44
C SER A 44 -11.86 22.10 0.58
N ALA A 45 -11.32 23.30 0.77
CA ALA A 45 -10.35 23.56 1.83
C ALA A 45 -10.91 23.30 3.23
N GLN A 46 -12.23 23.46 3.41
CA GLN A 46 -12.94 23.14 4.66
C GLN A 46 -12.83 21.64 5.01
N ASP A 47 -12.75 20.79 3.99
CA ASP A 47 -12.62 19.33 4.14
C ASP A 47 -11.16 18.86 4.18
N GLY A 48 -10.22 19.80 4.36
CA GLY A 48 -8.79 19.54 4.54
C GLY A 48 -8.02 19.26 3.25
N TRP A 49 -8.58 19.63 2.09
CA TRP A 49 -7.90 19.53 0.80
C TRP A 49 -7.04 20.76 0.50
N HIS A 50 -5.88 20.50 -0.08
CA HIS A 50 -4.89 21.50 -0.44
C HIS A 50 -4.43 21.23 -1.88
N GLN A 51 -4.14 22.32 -2.59
CA GLN A 51 -3.47 22.27 -3.87
C GLN A 51 -2.09 22.89 -3.73
N THR A 52 -1.06 22.09 -3.99
CA THR A 52 0.34 22.51 -3.88
C THR A 52 1.09 22.22 -5.17
N SER A 53 2.36 22.61 -5.21
CA SER A 53 3.27 22.33 -6.32
C SER A 53 4.53 21.65 -5.79
N VAL A 54 5.12 20.78 -6.60
CA VAL A 54 6.36 20.05 -6.26
C VAL A 54 7.43 20.32 -7.29
N ALA A 55 8.66 20.57 -6.86
CA ALA A 55 9.78 20.83 -7.74
C ALA A 55 10.59 19.55 -8.00
N ILE A 56 10.81 19.22 -9.27
CA ILE A 56 11.63 18.07 -9.68
C ILE A 56 12.88 18.55 -10.42
N PRO A 57 14.08 18.01 -10.11
CA PRO A 57 15.30 18.32 -10.83
C PRO A 57 15.30 17.70 -12.23
N LEU A 58 15.88 18.42 -13.19
CA LEU A 58 15.95 18.01 -14.59
C LEU A 58 17.34 17.46 -14.94
N PRO A 59 17.53 16.15 -15.06
CA PRO A 59 18.79 15.60 -15.52
C PRO A 59 18.98 15.89 -17.01
N ARG A 60 20.23 16.11 -17.43
CA ARG A 60 20.57 16.24 -18.84
C ARG A 60 21.93 15.63 -19.13
N THR A 61 21.98 14.73 -20.12
CA THR A 61 23.26 14.16 -20.56
C THR A 61 24.17 15.26 -21.11
N TYR A 62 25.44 15.25 -20.71
CA TYR A 62 26.48 16.26 -20.96
C TYR A 62 26.32 17.60 -20.23
N ALA A 63 25.23 17.84 -19.51
CA ALA A 63 25.12 19.00 -18.62
C ALA A 63 25.74 18.69 -17.25
N LYS A 64 26.70 19.51 -16.81
CA LYS A 64 27.46 19.28 -15.57
C LYS A 64 27.06 20.30 -14.51
N TYR A 65 26.61 19.80 -13.36
CA TYR A 65 26.34 20.61 -12.18
C TYR A 65 27.32 20.27 -11.06
N LYS A 66 27.68 21.27 -10.24
CA LYS A 66 28.50 21.04 -9.04
C LYS A 66 27.77 20.14 -8.03
N SER A 67 26.46 20.29 -7.95
CA SER A 67 25.54 19.48 -7.14
C SER A 67 24.17 19.45 -7.82
N GLU A 68 23.34 18.48 -7.44
CA GLU A 68 21.94 18.40 -7.89
C GLU A 68 21.12 19.65 -7.55
N ALA A 69 21.41 20.30 -6.41
CA ALA A 69 20.75 21.54 -6.02
C ALA A 69 20.95 22.69 -7.02
N GLY A 70 22.05 22.68 -7.78
CA GLY A 70 22.32 23.66 -8.83
C GLY A 70 21.76 23.27 -10.21
N ALA A 71 21.13 22.11 -10.35
CA ALA A 71 20.47 21.74 -11.59
C ALA A 71 19.13 22.50 -11.74
N PRO A 72 18.72 22.86 -12.98
CA PRO A 72 17.39 23.38 -13.25
C PRO A 72 16.31 22.46 -12.69
N LYS A 73 15.28 23.06 -12.09
CA LYS A 73 14.12 22.35 -11.56
C LYS A 73 12.87 22.81 -12.29
N PHE A 74 11.98 21.86 -12.55
CA PHE A 74 10.65 22.15 -13.05
C PHE A 74 9.65 22.03 -11.89
N THR A 75 8.80 23.05 -11.73
CA THR A 75 7.73 23.03 -10.73
C THR A 75 6.48 22.42 -11.37
N VAL A 76 6.05 21.27 -10.87
CA VAL A 76 4.80 20.62 -11.26
C VAL A 76 3.69 21.18 -10.37
N PRO A 77 2.72 21.95 -10.92
CA PRO A 77 1.58 22.43 -10.18
C PRO A 77 0.48 21.37 -10.06
N GLY A 78 -0.53 21.65 -9.25
CA GLY A 78 -1.78 20.88 -9.25
C GLY A 78 -1.72 19.56 -8.48
N VAL A 79 -0.83 19.44 -7.49
CA VAL A 79 -0.86 18.30 -6.58
C VAL A 79 -1.99 18.53 -5.57
N VAL A 80 -3.06 17.75 -5.68
CA VAL A 80 -4.22 17.81 -4.77
C VAL A 80 -4.01 16.77 -3.66
N HIS A 81 -4.01 17.21 -2.41
CA HIS A 81 -3.75 16.32 -1.26
C HIS A 81 -4.36 16.80 0.05
N ARG A 82 -4.40 15.91 1.04
CA ARG A 82 -4.68 16.22 2.45
C ARG A 82 -3.42 16.03 3.29
N HIS A 83 -3.33 16.71 4.42
CA HIS A 83 -2.28 16.42 5.41
C HIS A 83 -2.56 15.08 6.07
N LEU A 84 -1.60 14.15 6.00
CA LEU A 84 -1.79 12.78 6.48
C LEU A 84 -2.11 12.75 7.98
N LEU A 85 -1.39 13.53 8.80
CA LEU A 85 -1.65 13.58 10.24
C LEU A 85 -3.04 14.17 10.56
N ALA A 86 -3.46 15.22 9.84
CA ALA A 86 -4.78 15.81 10.04
C ALA A 86 -5.90 14.81 9.70
N LEU A 87 -5.73 14.05 8.61
CA LEU A 87 -6.64 12.98 8.23
C LEU A 87 -6.72 11.87 9.29
N VAL A 88 -5.59 11.46 9.85
CA VAL A 88 -5.51 10.48 10.95
C VAL A 88 -6.27 10.99 12.18
N LYS A 89 -6.03 12.25 12.58
CA LYS A 89 -6.73 12.87 13.73
C LYS A 89 -8.23 12.89 13.51
N LEU A 90 -8.68 13.36 12.34
CA LEU A 90 -10.10 13.44 11.99
C LEU A 90 -10.78 12.08 12.10
N ALA A 91 -10.19 11.03 11.51
CA ALA A 91 -10.80 9.71 11.51
C ALA A 91 -10.83 9.05 12.91
N VAL A 92 -9.77 9.23 13.70
CA VAL A 92 -9.64 8.57 15.01
C VAL A 92 -10.45 9.27 16.11
N GLN A 93 -10.61 10.59 16.03
CA GLN A 93 -11.30 11.37 17.06
C GLN A 93 -12.81 11.50 16.82
N ASP A 94 -13.34 10.88 15.76
CA ASP A 94 -14.77 10.98 15.42
C ASP A 94 -15.65 10.24 16.44
N GLN A 95 -16.23 10.99 17.37
CA GLN A 95 -17.16 10.50 18.39
C GLN A 95 -18.59 10.27 17.86
N ASN A 96 -18.89 10.81 16.68
CA ASN A 96 -20.19 10.66 16.01
C ASN A 96 -20.21 9.44 15.08
N SER A 97 -19.04 8.89 14.75
CA SER A 97 -18.92 7.65 14.00
C SER A 97 -19.65 6.51 14.72
N TYR A 98 -20.53 5.82 14.00
CA TYR A 98 -21.16 4.59 14.48
C TYR A 98 -20.15 3.44 14.65
N LEU A 99 -18.91 3.61 14.16
CA LEU A 99 -17.83 2.63 14.27
C LEU A 99 -16.89 2.87 15.46
N LYS A 100 -17.10 3.93 16.24
CA LYS A 100 -16.18 4.32 17.33
C LYS A 100 -15.84 3.19 18.31
N ASP A 101 -16.81 2.31 18.58
CA ASP A 101 -16.68 1.21 19.56
C ASP A 101 -16.20 -0.11 18.94
N VAL A 102 -15.99 -0.18 17.61
CA VAL A 102 -15.56 -1.42 16.91
C VAL A 102 -14.11 -1.39 16.44
N HIS A 103 -13.37 -0.33 16.75
CA HIS A 103 -11.93 -0.28 16.51
C HIS A 103 -11.17 -1.23 17.46
N HIS A 104 -10.26 -2.01 16.90
CA HIS A 104 -9.38 -2.90 17.64
C HIS A 104 -8.05 -2.21 17.96
N TRP A 105 -8.00 -1.53 19.10
CA TRP A 105 -6.81 -0.77 19.54
C TRP A 105 -5.61 -1.65 19.93
N HIS A 106 -5.84 -2.90 20.35
CA HIS A 106 -4.77 -3.80 20.76
C HIS A 106 -4.70 -5.06 19.91
N ALA A 107 -3.48 -5.44 19.58
CA ALA A 107 -3.18 -6.68 18.91
C ALA A 107 -3.47 -7.88 19.82
N HIS A 108 -4.06 -8.92 19.25
CA HIS A 108 -4.40 -10.13 20.01
C HIS A 108 -4.33 -11.36 19.12
N ARG A 109 -4.07 -12.52 19.74
CA ARG A 109 -4.11 -13.80 19.04
C ARG A 109 -5.55 -14.29 18.98
N LYS A 110 -6.01 -14.65 17.79
CA LYS A 110 -7.31 -15.30 17.59
C LYS A 110 -7.12 -16.80 17.41
N PHE A 111 -7.91 -17.60 18.10
CA PHE A 111 -7.90 -19.05 17.97
C PHE A 111 -9.28 -19.58 17.60
N TRP A 112 -9.32 -20.57 16.72
CA TRP A 112 -10.51 -21.36 16.47
C TRP A 112 -10.41 -22.66 17.26
N ILE A 113 -11.46 -23.01 18.00
CA ILE A 113 -11.55 -24.26 18.75
C ILE A 113 -12.37 -25.23 17.91
N PRO A 114 -11.76 -26.30 17.37
CA PRO A 114 -12.51 -27.26 16.57
C PRO A 114 -13.60 -27.94 17.43
N PRO A 115 -14.76 -28.28 16.87
CA PRO A 115 -15.76 -29.05 17.59
C PRO A 115 -15.17 -30.41 18.02
N SER A 116 -15.44 -30.84 19.26
CA SER A 116 -15.05 -32.18 19.72
C SER A 116 -15.76 -33.21 18.86
N SER A 117 -15.02 -34.19 18.32
CA SER A 117 -15.63 -35.32 17.62
C SER A 117 -16.53 -36.08 18.60
N LEU A 118 -17.84 -36.10 18.36
CA LEU A 118 -18.75 -36.99 19.06
C LEU A 118 -18.24 -38.44 18.89
N PRO A 119 -18.22 -39.27 19.95
CA PRO A 119 -17.89 -40.67 19.78
C PRO A 119 -18.91 -41.29 18.81
N SER A 120 -18.41 -41.89 17.74
CA SER A 120 -19.20 -42.64 16.77
C SER A 120 -20.02 -43.71 17.49
N SER A 121 -21.31 -43.45 17.71
CA SER A 121 -22.26 -44.44 18.21
C SER A 121 -22.63 -45.39 17.07
N LEU A 122 -21.68 -46.24 16.65
CA LEU A 122 -22.02 -47.46 15.94
C LEU A 122 -22.52 -48.46 17.00
N PRO A 123 -23.75 -48.99 16.89
CA PRO A 123 -24.22 -50.01 17.81
C PRO A 123 -23.39 -51.29 17.57
N SER A 124 -22.57 -51.67 18.55
CA SER A 124 -21.98 -53.00 18.59
C SER A 124 -23.11 -54.05 18.64
N PRO A 125 -23.03 -55.16 17.88
CA PRO A 125 -24.00 -56.25 18.01
C PRO A 125 -23.92 -56.82 19.45
N GLY A 126 -25.09 -57.14 20.02
CA GLY A 126 -25.32 -57.37 21.45
C GLY A 126 -24.51 -58.48 22.15
N PRO A 127 -24.63 -58.58 23.49
CA PRO A 127 -23.68 -59.32 24.34
C PRO A 127 -24.03 -60.81 24.46
N GLY A 128 -23.02 -61.68 24.37
CA GLY A 128 -23.03 -62.98 25.02
C GLY A 128 -22.65 -62.86 26.51
N PRO A 129 -23.11 -63.76 27.40
CA PRO A 129 -22.92 -63.58 28.83
C PRO A 129 -21.57 -64.14 29.26
N SER A 130 -20.68 -63.30 29.79
CA SER A 130 -19.72 -63.74 30.81
C SER A 130 -19.05 -62.56 31.51
N SER A 131 -18.89 -62.75 32.82
CA SER A 131 -18.31 -61.87 33.82
C SER A 131 -17.00 -61.20 33.43
N SER A 132 -16.88 -59.90 33.70
CA SER A 132 -15.67 -59.30 34.29
C SER A 132 -15.87 -57.82 34.62
N THR A 133 -15.53 -57.50 35.86
CA THR A 133 -14.96 -56.26 36.41
C THR A 133 -15.20 -54.95 35.64
N TYR A 134 -16.10 -54.12 36.16
CA TYR A 134 -16.24 -52.71 35.74
C TYR A 134 -15.04 -51.88 36.19
N ASN A 135 -14.03 -51.72 35.33
CA ASN A 135 -13.16 -50.55 35.37
C ASN A 135 -13.82 -49.45 34.54
N SER A 136 -14.29 -48.41 35.22
CA SER A 136 -14.79 -47.19 34.59
C SER A 136 -13.61 -46.41 34.02
N THR A 137 -13.19 -46.71 32.80
CA THR A 137 -12.33 -45.82 32.02
C THR A 137 -13.21 -44.66 31.56
N ALA A 138 -13.17 -43.55 32.29
CA ALA A 138 -13.72 -42.29 31.84
C ALA A 138 -13.21 -42.01 30.43
N SER A 139 -14.12 -41.92 29.47
CA SER A 139 -13.83 -41.53 28.09
C SER A 139 -13.17 -40.16 28.12
N GLN A 140 -11.84 -40.11 27.99
CA GLN A 140 -11.13 -38.86 27.82
C GLN A 140 -11.58 -38.26 26.49
N THR A 141 -12.48 -37.29 26.56
CA THR A 141 -12.75 -36.39 25.45
C THR A 141 -11.45 -35.63 25.19
N THR A 142 -10.69 -36.08 24.20
CA THR A 142 -9.57 -35.30 23.66
C THR A 142 -10.17 -34.11 22.95
N ASN A 143 -10.44 -33.03 23.67
CA ASN A 143 -10.83 -31.77 23.06
C ASN A 143 -9.70 -31.34 22.12
N PRO A 144 -10.00 -31.04 20.85
CA PRO A 144 -8.97 -30.73 19.86
C PRO A 144 -8.24 -29.44 20.24
N SER A 145 -6.93 -29.40 20.00
CA SER A 145 -6.10 -28.23 20.27
C SER A 145 -6.58 -27.00 19.48
N PRO A 146 -6.67 -25.81 20.10
CA PRO A 146 -7.03 -24.59 19.40
C PRO A 146 -6.07 -24.28 18.24
N ILE A 147 -6.61 -23.84 17.11
CA ILE A 147 -5.85 -23.50 15.89
C ILE A 147 -5.70 -21.99 15.80
N ARG A 148 -4.46 -21.48 15.62
CA ARG A 148 -4.20 -20.05 15.42
C ARG A 148 -4.85 -19.59 14.10
N VAL A 149 -5.64 -18.51 14.16
CA VAL A 149 -6.30 -17.92 13.00
C VAL A 149 -5.80 -16.49 12.78
N TYR A 150 -5.64 -16.14 11.50
CA TYR A 150 -5.33 -14.79 11.05
C TYR A 150 -6.47 -14.30 10.16
N THR A 151 -7.13 -13.21 10.55
CA THR A 151 -8.25 -12.63 9.80
C THR A 151 -8.01 -11.18 9.39
N ASP A 152 -7.30 -10.42 10.21
CA ASP A 152 -7.16 -8.96 10.13
C ASP A 152 -5.78 -8.52 10.65
N CYS A 153 -5.41 -7.25 10.43
CA CYS A 153 -4.09 -6.73 10.82
C CYS A 153 -3.81 -6.93 12.32
N TYR A 154 -4.78 -6.60 13.17
CA TYR A 154 -4.68 -6.67 14.64
C TYR A 154 -4.55 -8.09 15.21
N ASN A 155 -4.66 -9.14 14.41
CA ASN A 155 -4.37 -10.51 14.85
C ASN A 155 -3.20 -11.17 14.14
N SER A 156 -2.49 -10.41 13.31
CA SER A 156 -1.24 -10.83 12.68
C SER A 156 -0.07 -10.87 13.68
N ASN A 157 0.97 -11.64 13.36
CA ASN A 157 2.21 -11.58 14.14
C ASN A 157 2.91 -10.23 13.97
N ALA A 158 2.91 -9.66 12.76
CA ALA A 158 3.51 -8.36 12.51
C ALA A 158 2.95 -7.25 13.42
N MET A 159 1.63 -7.22 13.66
CA MET A 159 1.05 -6.24 14.58
C MET A 159 1.41 -6.52 16.05
N LEU A 160 1.42 -7.78 16.47
CA LEU A 160 1.86 -8.16 17.82
C LEU A 160 3.32 -7.73 18.06
N ASP A 161 4.18 -7.92 17.08
CA ASP A 161 5.60 -7.56 17.13
C ASP A 161 5.78 -6.03 17.18
N MET A 162 5.05 -5.29 16.34
CA MET A 162 5.06 -3.81 16.37
C MET A 162 4.58 -3.25 17.71
N GLU A 163 3.50 -3.80 18.27
CA GLU A 163 2.99 -3.35 19.57
C GLU A 163 3.94 -3.70 20.71
N ALA A 164 4.58 -4.87 20.66
CA ALA A 164 5.63 -5.25 21.61
C ALA A 164 6.83 -4.30 21.55
N GLU A 165 7.26 -3.90 20.35
CA GLU A 165 8.34 -2.92 20.17
C GLU A 165 7.99 -1.57 20.81
N ILE A 166 6.80 -1.03 20.56
CA ILE A 166 6.35 0.23 21.18
C ILE A 166 6.27 0.12 22.70
N ARG A 167 5.77 -0.99 23.23
CA ARG A 167 5.66 -1.22 24.68
C ARG A 167 7.03 -1.35 25.37
N GLN A 168 8.07 -1.76 24.65
CA GLN A 168 9.44 -1.83 25.17
C GLN A 168 10.15 -0.46 25.18
N ARG A 169 9.64 0.54 24.45
CA ARG A 169 10.22 1.88 24.45
C ARG A 169 9.95 2.59 25.78
N PRO A 170 10.87 3.47 26.23
CA PRO A 170 10.58 4.37 27.35
C PRO A 170 9.30 5.17 27.09
N ARG A 171 8.51 5.37 28.15
CA ARG A 171 7.34 6.26 28.09
C ARG A 171 7.81 7.69 27.80
N VAL A 172 7.05 8.40 26.98
CA VAL A 172 7.26 9.81 26.66
C VAL A 172 7.05 10.63 27.94
N PRO A 173 8.00 11.51 28.31
CA PRO A 173 7.86 12.37 29.48
C PRO A 173 6.57 13.19 29.45
N GLY A 174 5.86 13.24 30.56
CA GLY A 174 4.60 13.99 30.70
C GLY A 174 3.33 13.16 30.45
N ASP A 175 3.45 11.95 29.92
CA ASP A 175 2.30 11.05 29.80
C ASP A 175 1.88 10.49 31.16
N ALA A 176 0.56 10.29 31.33
CA ALA A 176 0.01 9.59 32.49
C ALA A 176 0.51 8.13 32.53
N LEU A 177 0.70 7.58 33.73
CA LEU A 177 1.24 6.23 33.93
C LEU A 177 0.37 5.15 33.28
N ASP A 178 -0.94 5.35 33.27
CA ASP A 178 -1.97 4.48 32.73
C ASP A 178 -2.32 4.77 31.25
N MET A 179 -1.71 5.77 30.61
CA MET A 179 -2.01 6.13 29.22
C MET A 179 -1.76 4.95 28.27
N GLU A 180 -2.73 4.59 27.43
CA GLU A 180 -2.55 3.51 26.47
C GLU A 180 -1.61 3.94 25.35
N TYR A 181 -0.59 3.10 25.06
CA TYR A 181 0.24 3.23 23.87
C TYR A 181 -0.24 2.23 22.83
N VAL A 182 -0.67 2.75 21.69
CA VAL A 182 -1.31 1.95 20.64
C VAL A 182 -0.65 2.21 19.30
N VAL A 183 -0.35 1.14 18.58
CA VAL A 183 0.04 1.23 17.17
C VAL A 183 -1.22 1.43 16.33
N LEU A 184 -1.21 2.44 15.46
CA LEU A 184 -2.28 2.68 14.49
C LEU A 184 -1.81 2.21 13.10
N PRO A 185 -2.27 1.04 12.62
CA PRO A 185 -1.83 0.49 11.34
C PRO A 185 -2.48 1.26 10.19
N LEU A 186 -1.65 1.89 9.37
CA LEU A 186 -2.03 2.60 8.15
C LEU A 186 -1.88 1.67 6.95
N LEU A 187 -2.97 1.47 6.21
CA LEU A 187 -3.03 0.64 5.02
C LEU A 187 -3.18 1.54 3.80
N LEU A 188 -2.14 1.61 2.97
CA LEU A 188 -2.15 2.41 1.75
C LEU A 188 -2.54 1.58 0.53
N TRP A 189 -3.27 2.21 -0.37
CA TRP A 189 -3.44 1.76 -1.74
C TRP A 189 -3.19 2.91 -2.70
N SER A 190 -2.75 2.58 -3.90
CA SER A 190 -2.84 3.50 -5.02
C SER A 190 -2.98 2.68 -6.30
N ASP A 191 -3.74 3.23 -7.23
CA ASP A 191 -4.09 2.58 -8.49
C ASP A 191 -4.31 3.66 -9.54
N ALA A 192 -3.48 3.68 -10.58
CA ALA A 192 -3.61 4.63 -11.67
C ALA A 192 -4.74 4.20 -12.61
N THR A 193 -5.88 4.89 -12.54
CA THR A 193 -7.07 4.58 -13.33
C THR A 193 -7.17 5.46 -14.57
N GLN A 194 -7.42 4.85 -15.74
CA GLN A 194 -7.78 5.60 -16.95
C GLN A 194 -9.27 5.95 -16.88
N LEU A 195 -9.60 7.23 -17.03
CA LEU A 195 -10.98 7.72 -16.85
C LEU A 195 -11.79 7.73 -18.14
N SER A 196 -11.16 7.51 -19.29
CA SER A 196 -11.86 7.54 -20.57
C SER A 196 -11.27 6.52 -21.54
N SER A 197 -12.13 5.89 -22.34
CA SER A 197 -11.71 4.93 -23.38
C SER A 197 -11.07 5.62 -24.60
N PHE A 198 -11.24 6.95 -24.74
CA PHE A 198 -10.83 7.72 -25.92
C PHE A 198 -10.03 9.00 -25.61
N GLY A 199 -9.56 9.19 -24.36
CA GLY A 199 -8.77 10.35 -23.94
C GLY A 199 -7.56 9.98 -23.09
N SER A 200 -6.63 10.92 -22.88
CA SER A 200 -5.37 10.73 -22.13
C SER A 200 -5.49 10.98 -20.63
N ALA A 201 -6.67 11.36 -20.12
CA ALA A 201 -6.81 11.66 -18.71
C ALA A 201 -6.80 10.38 -17.86
N ALA A 202 -5.90 10.39 -16.88
CA ALA A 202 -5.77 9.35 -15.88
C ALA A 202 -5.88 10.00 -14.51
N LEU A 203 -6.62 9.35 -13.61
CA LEU A 203 -6.63 9.70 -12.21
C LEU A 203 -5.70 8.76 -11.47
N TRP A 204 -4.96 9.30 -10.51
CA TRP A 204 -4.06 8.48 -9.72
C TRP A 204 -4.23 8.76 -8.23
N PRO A 205 -5.28 8.21 -7.62
CA PRO A 205 -5.54 8.35 -6.21
C PRO A 205 -4.56 7.57 -5.34
N ILE A 206 -4.24 8.13 -4.18
CA ILE A 206 -3.70 7.43 -3.02
C ILE A 206 -4.82 7.33 -1.99
N TYR A 207 -5.07 6.13 -1.48
CA TYR A 207 -6.06 5.83 -0.44
C TYR A 207 -5.38 5.40 0.84
N LEU A 208 -6.01 5.72 1.97
CA LEU A 208 -5.65 5.28 3.30
C LEU A 208 -6.85 4.58 3.95
N TYR A 209 -6.61 3.41 4.55
CA TYR A 209 -7.53 2.78 5.47
C TYR A 209 -6.82 2.47 6.79
N PHE A 210 -7.60 2.27 7.85
CA PHE A 210 -7.09 1.91 9.17
C PHE A 210 -7.20 0.42 9.42
N GLY A 211 -6.07 -0.25 9.66
CA GLY A 211 -6.00 -1.70 9.89
C GLY A 211 -6.52 -2.15 11.25
N ASN A 212 -6.82 -1.22 12.17
CA ASN A 212 -7.52 -1.51 13.41
C ASN A 212 -9.04 -1.67 13.20
N LEU A 213 -9.52 -1.52 11.97
CA LEU A 213 -10.89 -1.81 11.57
C LEU A 213 -10.96 -3.11 10.76
N SER A 214 -11.98 -3.91 11.03
CA SER A 214 -12.17 -5.18 10.33
C SER A 214 -12.31 -4.99 8.82
N LYS A 215 -11.75 -5.94 8.05
CA LYS A 215 -11.88 -5.97 6.59
C LYS A 215 -13.33 -5.97 6.10
N TYR A 216 -14.29 -6.42 6.89
CA TYR A 216 -15.71 -6.44 6.51
C TYR A 216 -16.34 -5.04 6.47
N PHE A 217 -15.84 -4.10 7.27
CA PHE A 217 -16.20 -2.69 7.14
C PHE A 217 -15.40 -2.04 6.01
N ARG A 218 -14.08 -2.26 5.98
CA ARG A 218 -13.21 -1.66 4.96
C ARG A 218 -13.58 -2.07 3.53
N GLY A 219 -13.96 -3.33 3.34
CA GLY A 219 -14.32 -3.89 2.04
C GLY A 219 -15.76 -3.64 1.63
N ARG A 220 -16.58 -2.95 2.44
CA ARG A 220 -17.94 -2.59 2.09
C ARG A 220 -17.98 -1.14 1.60
N PRO A 221 -18.20 -0.88 0.29
CA PRO A 221 -18.14 0.47 -0.27
C PRO A 221 -19.09 1.46 0.40
N THR A 222 -20.27 0.98 0.84
CA THR A 222 -21.28 1.79 1.55
C THR A 222 -20.87 2.20 2.96
N GLU A 223 -19.72 1.74 3.47
CA GLU A 223 -19.15 2.21 4.72
C GLU A 223 -18.11 3.31 4.51
N PHE A 224 -17.69 3.61 3.27
CA PHE A 224 -16.86 4.78 2.95
C PHE A 224 -15.52 4.84 3.71
N MET A 225 -14.98 3.67 4.07
CA MET A 225 -13.76 3.52 4.88
C MET A 225 -12.46 3.85 4.13
N ALA A 226 -12.56 4.13 2.82
CA ALA A 226 -11.45 4.55 1.99
C ALA A 226 -11.23 6.07 2.14
N HIS A 227 -10.17 6.47 2.82
CA HIS A 227 -9.83 7.89 2.92
C HIS A 227 -8.89 8.28 1.78
N HIS A 228 -9.37 9.10 0.85
CA HIS A 228 -8.53 9.64 -0.23
C HIS A 228 -7.46 10.58 0.32
N LEU A 229 -6.18 10.26 0.16
CA LEU A 229 -5.09 11.07 0.69
C LEU A 229 -4.60 12.12 -0.32
N ALA A 230 -4.43 11.72 -1.57
CA ALA A 230 -3.88 12.59 -2.62
C ALA A 230 -4.24 12.08 -4.01
N TYR A 231 -4.04 12.94 -5.01
CA TYR A 231 -4.12 12.62 -6.43
C TYR A 231 -2.81 12.99 -7.10
N ILE A 232 -2.12 12.01 -7.67
CA ILE A 232 -0.83 12.19 -8.33
C ILE A 232 -1.08 12.72 -9.75
N PRO A 233 -0.63 13.94 -10.09
CA PRO A 233 -0.74 14.43 -11.46
C PRO A 233 0.24 13.72 -12.39
N GLY A 234 -0.10 13.70 -13.68
CA GLY A 234 0.87 13.39 -14.73
C GLY A 234 1.97 14.46 -14.84
N LEU A 235 3.02 14.18 -15.61
CA LEU A 235 3.96 15.23 -15.99
C LEU A 235 3.26 16.24 -16.91
N PRO A 236 3.23 17.54 -16.59
CA PRO A 236 2.61 18.55 -17.45
C PRO A 236 3.32 18.64 -18.80
N ASP A 237 2.58 18.93 -19.88
CA ASP A 237 3.17 19.12 -21.21
C ASP A 237 4.17 20.29 -21.24
N ALA A 238 3.91 21.32 -20.42
CA ALA A 238 4.81 22.46 -20.21
C ALA A 238 6.23 22.06 -19.74
N LEU A 239 6.42 20.85 -19.20
CA LEU A 239 7.75 20.34 -18.86
C LEU A 239 8.64 20.23 -20.10
N LYS A 240 8.09 19.79 -21.24
CA LYS A 240 8.88 19.63 -22.47
C LYS A 240 9.33 20.98 -23.00
N ASP A 241 8.46 21.99 -22.95
CA ASP A 241 8.76 23.35 -23.37
C ASP A 241 9.81 23.99 -22.47
N PHE A 242 9.65 23.87 -21.14
CA PHE A 242 10.64 24.32 -20.17
C PHE A 242 12.00 23.64 -20.38
N TYR A 243 11.99 22.33 -20.62
CA TYR A 243 13.20 21.55 -20.86
C TYR A 243 13.90 21.98 -22.17
N MET A 244 13.14 22.22 -23.24
CA MET A 244 13.65 22.75 -24.51
C MET A 244 14.24 24.15 -24.33
N ALA A 245 13.56 25.05 -23.61
CA ALA A 245 14.06 26.39 -23.32
C ALA A 245 15.35 26.36 -22.48
N THR A 246 15.47 25.40 -21.56
CA THR A 246 16.63 25.25 -20.68
C THR A 246 17.84 24.63 -21.40
N TYR A 247 17.62 23.64 -22.27
CA TYR A 247 18.70 22.80 -22.83
C TYR A 247 18.83 22.82 -24.35
N GLY A 248 17.96 23.54 -25.07
CA GLY A 248 17.92 23.60 -26.52
C GLY A 248 17.57 22.27 -27.21
N LYS A 249 17.08 21.27 -26.45
CA LYS A 249 16.68 19.95 -26.96
C LYS A 249 15.51 19.40 -26.16
N SER A 250 14.63 18.64 -26.81
CA SER A 250 13.59 17.87 -26.12
C SER A 250 14.19 16.85 -25.15
N PRO A 251 13.51 16.55 -24.03
CA PRO A 251 13.93 15.48 -23.14
C PRO A 251 13.83 14.12 -23.83
N SER A 252 14.80 13.25 -23.57
CA SER A 252 14.76 11.86 -23.99
C SER A 252 13.74 11.05 -23.18
N ALA A 253 13.39 9.85 -23.68
CA ALA A 253 12.49 8.95 -22.97
C ALA A 253 12.99 8.57 -21.57
N ASP A 254 14.31 8.44 -21.38
CA ASP A 254 14.89 8.11 -20.06
C ASP A 254 14.88 9.31 -19.11
N GLU A 255 15.08 10.54 -19.62
CA GLU A 255 14.96 11.78 -18.85
C GLU A 255 13.49 12.00 -18.41
N LEU A 256 12.51 11.75 -19.29
CA LEU A 256 11.08 11.79 -18.93
C LEU A 256 10.71 10.72 -17.90
N LYS A 257 11.21 9.49 -18.04
CA LYS A 257 11.00 8.41 -17.06
C LYS A 257 11.59 8.77 -15.69
N PHE A 258 12.76 9.40 -15.67
CA PHE A 258 13.34 9.91 -14.43
C PHE A 258 12.41 10.95 -13.80
N CYS A 259 11.99 11.97 -14.56
CA CYS A 259 11.10 13.03 -14.06
C CYS A 259 9.79 12.47 -13.49
N LYS A 260 9.18 11.47 -14.16
CA LYS A 260 7.93 10.84 -13.68
C LYS A 260 8.15 10.11 -12.36
N ARG A 261 9.26 9.38 -12.23
CA ARG A 261 9.61 8.67 -10.99
C ARG A 261 9.92 9.63 -9.87
N GLU A 262 10.65 10.70 -10.18
CA GLU A 262 11.01 11.73 -9.22
C GLU A 262 9.77 12.47 -8.71
N LEU A 263 8.82 12.82 -9.59
CA LEU A 263 7.55 13.44 -9.22
C LEU A 263 6.81 12.60 -8.17
N PHE A 264 6.68 11.29 -8.40
CA PHE A 264 6.03 10.40 -7.44
C PHE A 264 6.70 10.44 -6.06
N GLN A 265 8.04 10.42 -6.01
CA GLN A 265 8.76 10.47 -4.74
C GLN A 265 8.66 11.84 -4.07
N GLN A 266 8.70 12.94 -4.83
CA GLN A 266 8.53 14.29 -4.27
C GLN A 266 7.13 14.49 -3.69
N ILE A 267 6.09 13.90 -4.30
CA ILE A 267 4.73 13.91 -3.73
C ILE A 267 4.71 13.12 -2.41
N TRP A 268 5.33 11.95 -2.34
CA TRP A 268 5.41 11.23 -1.07
C TRP A 268 6.22 11.97 0.00
N LEU A 269 7.27 12.70 -0.36
CA LEU A 269 8.00 13.56 0.57
C LEU A 269 7.16 14.72 1.11
N LEU A 270 6.24 15.24 0.29
CA LEU A 270 5.23 16.22 0.68
C LEU A 270 4.19 15.62 1.64
N LEU A 271 3.72 14.40 1.40
CA LEU A 271 2.75 13.72 2.26
C LEU A 271 3.34 13.23 3.58
N LEU A 272 4.62 12.82 3.57
CA LEU A 272 5.41 12.48 4.74
C LEU A 272 6.09 13.73 5.30
N ASP A 273 5.26 14.70 5.68
CA ASP A 273 5.68 15.98 6.26
C ASP A 273 6.28 15.80 7.66
N GLU A 274 6.86 16.88 8.18
CA GLU A 274 7.53 16.88 9.48
C GLU A 274 6.56 16.52 10.62
N ASP A 275 5.35 17.06 10.59
CA ASP A 275 4.32 16.79 11.61
C ASP A 275 3.95 15.30 11.65
N PHE A 276 3.74 14.67 10.50
CA PHE A 276 3.51 13.23 10.44
C PHE A 276 4.71 12.44 10.94
N MET A 277 5.93 12.84 10.60
CA MET A 277 7.14 12.14 11.06
C MET A 277 7.37 12.30 12.56
N GLN A 278 7.03 13.44 13.15
CA GLN A 278 7.00 13.63 14.61
C GLN A 278 6.00 12.68 15.26
N ALA A 279 4.80 12.57 14.70
CA ALA A 279 3.79 11.61 15.15
C ALA A 279 4.23 10.15 14.98
N PHE A 280 4.96 9.85 13.90
CA PHE A 280 5.52 8.54 13.65
C PHE A 280 6.56 8.16 14.72
N GLU A 281 7.48 9.06 15.07
CA GLU A 281 8.52 8.77 16.04
C GLU A 281 8.00 8.72 17.48
N HIS A 282 7.33 9.80 17.91
CA HIS A 282 6.98 10.04 19.30
C HIS A 282 5.53 9.68 19.64
N GLY A 283 4.72 9.35 18.64
CA GLY A 283 3.28 9.18 18.81
C GLY A 283 2.55 10.50 19.04
N ILE A 284 1.22 10.44 18.99
CA ILE A 284 0.32 11.58 19.20
C ILE A 284 -0.71 11.25 20.25
N VAL A 285 -0.95 12.17 21.18
CA VAL A 285 -1.98 11.99 22.22
C VAL A 285 -3.31 12.50 21.69
N LEU A 286 -4.32 11.61 21.59
CA LEU A 286 -5.65 11.93 21.10
C LEU A 286 -6.71 11.29 21.99
N THR A 287 -7.80 12.01 22.23
CA THR A 287 -9.06 11.41 22.69
C THR A 287 -9.73 10.74 21.50
N CYS A 288 -9.75 9.42 21.48
CA CYS A 288 -10.34 8.62 20.41
C CYS A 288 -11.88 8.73 20.41
N GLY A 289 -12.53 8.25 19.34
CA GLY A 289 -13.98 8.28 19.20
C GLY A 289 -14.74 7.57 20.34
N ASP A 290 -14.13 6.56 20.96
CA ASP A 290 -14.67 5.86 22.15
C ASP A 290 -14.48 6.64 23.47
N GLY A 291 -13.96 7.87 23.41
CA GLY A 291 -13.76 8.75 24.56
C GLY A 291 -12.47 8.49 25.34
N VAL A 292 -11.68 7.48 24.96
CA VAL A 292 -10.44 7.13 25.69
C VAL A 292 -9.26 7.93 25.15
N LEU A 293 -8.46 8.47 26.07
CA LEU A 293 -7.22 9.20 25.76
C LEU A 293 -6.08 8.22 25.53
N ARG A 294 -5.50 8.23 24.32
CA ARG A 294 -4.40 7.31 23.94
C ARG A 294 -3.24 8.05 23.30
N ARG A 295 -2.03 7.53 23.45
CA ARG A 295 -0.90 7.87 22.57
C ARG A 295 -0.84 6.88 21.42
N LEU A 296 -1.11 7.37 20.21
CA LEU A 296 -1.14 6.59 19.00
C LEU A 296 0.19 6.71 18.25
N PHE A 297 0.72 5.60 17.78
CA PHE A 297 1.91 5.53 16.93
C PHE A 297 1.49 5.08 15.53
N PRO A 298 1.27 6.00 14.57
CA PRO A 298 0.92 5.65 13.21
C PRO A 298 2.04 4.83 12.55
N ARG A 299 1.72 3.68 11.95
CA ARG A 299 2.69 2.81 11.27
C ARG A 299 2.14 2.37 9.93
N PHE A 300 2.89 2.57 8.86
CA PHE A 300 2.55 1.97 7.56
C PHE A 300 2.66 0.46 7.66
N PHE A 301 1.51 -0.21 7.63
CA PHE A 301 1.40 -1.65 7.83
C PHE A 301 1.39 -2.37 6.48
N THR A 302 0.70 -1.80 5.49
CA THR A 302 0.80 -2.24 4.09
C THR A 302 0.72 -1.07 3.13
N TYR A 303 1.36 -1.23 1.98
CA TYR A 303 1.09 -0.47 0.77
C TYR A 303 0.86 -1.47 -0.36
N SER A 304 -0.38 -1.58 -0.81
CA SER A 304 -0.80 -2.48 -1.88
C SER A 304 -1.07 -1.68 -3.17
N ALA A 305 -0.57 -2.20 -4.28
CA ALA A 305 -0.71 -1.64 -5.61
C ALA A 305 -0.34 -2.73 -6.63
N ASP A 306 -0.54 -2.48 -7.92
CA ASP A 306 -0.09 -3.40 -8.97
C ASP A 306 1.45 -3.46 -9.07
N TYR A 307 1.98 -4.34 -9.92
CA TYR A 307 3.42 -4.51 -10.06
C TYR A 307 4.16 -3.25 -10.56
N PRO A 308 3.77 -2.63 -11.70
CA PRO A 308 4.36 -1.37 -12.15
C PRO A 308 4.42 -0.29 -11.06
N GLU A 309 3.37 -0.18 -10.26
CA GLU A 309 3.27 0.81 -9.21
C GLU A 309 4.10 0.46 -7.97
N LYS A 310 4.13 -0.80 -7.53
CA LYS A 310 5.06 -1.26 -6.48
C LYS A 310 6.51 -0.98 -6.85
N VAL A 311 6.88 -1.21 -8.11
CA VAL A 311 8.22 -0.91 -8.61
C VAL A 311 8.51 0.59 -8.50
N LEU A 312 7.52 1.45 -8.75
CA LEU A 312 7.65 2.89 -8.60
C LEU A 312 7.79 3.31 -7.13
N ILE A 313 6.93 2.81 -6.24
CA ILE A 313 7.00 3.02 -4.79
C ILE A 313 8.40 2.65 -4.27
N ALA A 314 8.90 1.50 -4.71
CA ALA A 314 10.19 0.96 -4.34
C ALA A 314 11.39 1.59 -5.05
N ALA A 315 11.17 2.54 -5.97
CA ALA A 315 12.22 3.14 -6.80
C ALA A 315 13.08 2.11 -7.58
N LEU A 316 12.46 1.00 -7.98
CA LEU A 316 13.11 -0.11 -8.70
C LEU A 316 12.97 0.05 -10.22
N ARG A 317 13.79 -0.71 -10.95
CA ARG A 317 13.70 -0.84 -12.40
C ARG A 317 12.74 -1.98 -12.74
N PRO A 318 11.69 -1.72 -13.54
CA PRO A 318 10.72 -2.76 -13.90
C PRO A 318 11.39 -3.86 -14.74
N LEU A 319 11.00 -5.11 -14.49
CA LEU A 319 11.38 -6.29 -15.29
C LEU A 319 12.90 -6.52 -15.45
N ALA A 320 13.70 -5.99 -14.53
CA ALA A 320 15.16 -6.04 -14.53
C ALA A 320 15.69 -7.34 -13.88
N ARG A 321 16.89 -7.32 -13.31
CA ARG A 321 17.60 -8.51 -12.82
C ARG A 321 16.86 -9.21 -11.67
N CYS A 322 16.52 -8.47 -10.63
CA CYS A 322 15.65 -8.91 -9.54
C CYS A 322 14.25 -8.32 -9.77
N LEU A 323 13.25 -9.16 -10.01
CA LEU A 323 11.90 -8.73 -10.35
C LEU A 323 11.11 -8.24 -9.13
N CYS A 324 11.25 -8.96 -8.01
CA CYS A 324 10.41 -8.80 -6.85
C CYS A 324 10.73 -7.50 -6.10
N PRO A 325 9.71 -6.72 -5.67
CA PRO A 325 9.90 -5.57 -4.79
C PRO A 325 10.30 -5.93 -3.36
N ARG A 326 10.26 -7.21 -2.97
CA ARG A 326 10.58 -7.67 -1.60
C ARG A 326 11.80 -8.58 -1.48
N CYS A 327 12.17 -9.31 -2.53
CA CYS A 327 13.32 -10.21 -2.50
C CYS A 327 14.28 -9.97 -3.67
N LEU A 328 15.47 -10.55 -3.55
CA LEU A 328 16.54 -10.43 -4.53
C LEU A 328 16.59 -11.60 -5.53
N THR A 329 15.52 -12.40 -5.64
CA THR A 329 15.46 -13.52 -6.59
C THR A 329 15.72 -13.04 -8.03
N PRO A 330 16.75 -13.58 -8.71
CA PRO A 330 17.03 -13.24 -10.10
C PRO A 330 15.94 -13.71 -11.06
N LYS A 331 15.74 -12.95 -12.15
CA LYS A 331 14.72 -13.16 -13.18
C LYS A 331 14.82 -14.54 -13.84
N ASP A 332 16.04 -15.01 -14.09
CA ASP A 332 16.33 -16.32 -14.66
C ASP A 332 16.02 -17.49 -13.70
N LYS A 333 15.67 -17.20 -12.44
CA LYS A 333 15.30 -18.17 -11.41
C LYS A 333 13.82 -18.20 -11.08
N VAL A 334 13.01 -17.39 -11.78
CA VAL A 334 11.56 -17.29 -11.54
C VAL A 334 10.83 -18.60 -11.90
N SER A 335 11.31 -19.35 -12.90
CA SER A 335 10.75 -20.66 -13.26
C SER A 335 10.88 -21.71 -12.16
N GLU A 336 11.71 -21.46 -11.14
CA GLU A 336 11.91 -22.33 -10.00
C GLU A 336 10.97 -21.98 -8.82
N ALA A 337 10.00 -21.06 -9.02
CA ALA A 337 9.05 -20.63 -7.99
C ALA A 337 8.33 -21.84 -7.35
N GLY A 338 8.21 -21.83 -6.02
CA GLY A 338 7.58 -22.91 -5.25
C GLY A 338 8.47 -24.14 -5.01
N THR A 339 9.73 -24.12 -5.44
CA THR A 339 10.73 -25.12 -5.05
C THR A 339 11.42 -24.77 -3.74
N LYS A 340 12.02 -25.76 -3.05
CA LYS A 340 12.86 -25.51 -1.86
C LYS A 340 14.01 -24.51 -2.11
N SER A 341 14.53 -24.48 -3.34
CA SER A 341 15.55 -23.52 -3.76
C SER A 341 15.00 -22.10 -3.86
N ASP A 342 13.76 -21.94 -4.32
CA ASP A 342 13.06 -20.66 -4.29
C ASP A 342 12.77 -20.20 -2.86
N ASP A 343 12.28 -21.09 -1.99
CA ASP A 343 12.06 -20.77 -0.57
C ASP A 343 13.31 -20.18 0.08
N ARG A 344 14.47 -20.83 -0.12
CA ARG A 344 15.76 -20.35 0.38
C ARG A 344 16.21 -19.03 -0.27
N ARG A 345 15.91 -18.79 -1.54
CA ARG A 345 16.23 -17.49 -2.17
C ARG A 345 15.35 -16.37 -1.62
N ARG A 346 14.07 -16.65 -1.38
CA ARG A 346 13.11 -15.67 -0.85
C ARG A 346 13.38 -15.24 0.58
N THR A 347 14.19 -15.98 1.35
CA THR A 347 14.69 -15.50 2.65
C THR A 347 15.65 -14.32 2.50
N HIS A 348 16.24 -14.10 1.32
CA HIS A 348 17.06 -12.95 1.00
C HIS A 348 16.15 -11.78 0.58
N THR A 349 15.55 -11.15 1.57
CA THR A 349 14.69 -9.99 1.39
C THR A 349 15.52 -8.74 1.10
N ARG A 350 14.90 -7.76 0.42
CA ARG A 350 15.50 -6.45 0.19
C ARG A 350 15.59 -5.69 1.50
N GLN A 351 16.70 -4.99 1.67
CA GLN A 351 17.01 -4.22 2.87
C GLN A 351 17.43 -2.80 2.47
N ASP A 352 16.80 -1.78 3.07
CA ASP A 352 17.19 -0.38 2.88
C ASP A 352 18.47 -0.03 3.68
N THR A 353 19.59 -0.62 3.27
CA THR A 353 20.87 -0.45 3.96
C THR A 353 21.52 0.89 3.64
N THR A 354 22.44 1.33 4.51
CA THR A 354 23.29 2.51 4.22
C THR A 354 24.10 2.34 2.94
N SER A 355 24.66 1.15 2.68
CA SER A 355 25.42 0.89 1.45
C SER A 355 24.57 1.07 0.20
N LEU A 356 23.34 0.53 0.19
CA LEU A 356 22.40 0.67 -0.91
C LEU A 356 22.07 2.14 -1.19
N ARG A 357 21.80 2.92 -0.12
CA ARG A 357 21.51 4.36 -0.24
C ARG A 357 22.72 5.14 -0.78
N GLU A 358 23.92 4.78 -0.36
CA GLU A 358 25.15 5.39 -0.91
C GLU A 358 25.36 5.05 -2.39
N ASP A 359 25.06 3.82 -2.83
CA ASP A 359 25.12 3.43 -4.24
C ASP A 359 24.16 4.25 -5.10
N ILE A 360 22.92 4.43 -4.63
CA ILE A 360 21.93 5.32 -5.26
C ILE A 360 22.46 6.75 -5.30
N HIS A 361 23.02 7.26 -4.20
CA HIS A 361 23.58 8.61 -4.14
C HIS A 361 24.76 8.80 -5.11
N ARG A 362 25.67 7.82 -5.21
CA ARG A 362 26.78 7.82 -6.19
C ARG A 362 26.27 7.85 -7.62
N ALA A 363 25.30 7.00 -7.95
CA ALA A 363 24.69 6.96 -9.28
C ALA A 363 23.99 8.28 -9.62
N ARG A 364 23.23 8.84 -8.68
CA ARG A 364 22.52 10.11 -8.82
C ARG A 364 23.48 11.29 -8.96
N LYS A 365 24.58 11.32 -8.20
CA LYS A 365 25.65 12.31 -8.37
C LYS A 365 26.27 12.25 -9.76
N ASN A 366 26.48 11.06 -10.32
CA ASN A 366 26.98 10.90 -11.68
C ASN A 366 25.95 11.40 -12.72
N LEU A 367 24.66 11.13 -12.51
CA LEU A 367 23.62 11.65 -13.37
C LEU A 367 23.68 13.19 -13.50
N PHE A 368 23.80 13.92 -12.39
CA PHE A 368 23.90 15.38 -12.41
C PHE A 368 25.30 15.93 -12.77
N LYS A 369 26.29 15.05 -12.97
CA LYS A 369 27.56 15.36 -13.66
C LYS A 369 27.47 15.13 -15.18
N GLY A 370 26.27 14.95 -15.72
CA GLY A 370 26.03 14.83 -17.16
C GLY A 370 26.32 13.45 -17.74
N TYR A 371 26.49 12.41 -16.91
CA TYR A 371 26.56 11.05 -17.42
C TYR A 371 25.16 10.55 -17.81
N SER A 372 25.08 9.77 -18.89
CA SER A 372 23.81 9.19 -19.36
C SER A 372 23.19 8.27 -18.30
N ILE A 373 21.87 8.36 -18.11
CA ILE A 373 21.07 7.49 -17.21
C ILE A 373 21.29 6.02 -17.55
N ALA A 374 21.36 5.69 -18.85
CA ALA A 374 21.59 4.34 -19.34
C ALA A 374 23.09 3.95 -19.39
N GLY A 375 23.98 4.88 -19.07
CA GLY A 375 25.42 4.71 -19.16
C GLY A 375 26.01 3.93 -17.99
N LYS A 376 27.19 3.32 -18.22
CA LYS A 376 27.90 2.50 -17.22
C LYS A 376 28.18 3.25 -15.91
N HIS A 377 28.52 4.54 -15.98
CA HIS A 377 28.83 5.37 -14.81
C HIS A 377 27.65 5.53 -13.83
N VAL A 378 26.42 5.39 -14.31
CA VAL A 378 25.21 5.43 -13.47
C VAL A 378 24.76 4.01 -13.14
N LYS A 379 24.66 3.12 -14.14
CA LYS A 379 24.06 1.79 -13.98
C LYS A 379 24.90 0.79 -13.17
N SER A 380 26.23 0.87 -13.19
CA SER A 380 27.09 -0.16 -12.57
C SER A 380 26.83 -0.34 -11.07
N TRP A 381 26.43 0.73 -10.38
CA TRP A 381 26.08 0.72 -8.95
C TRP A 381 24.70 0.13 -8.67
N LEU A 382 23.83 0.05 -9.68
CA LEU A 382 22.40 -0.17 -9.51
C LEU A 382 21.91 -1.52 -10.06
N ASP A 383 22.63 -2.07 -11.05
CA ASP A 383 22.15 -3.20 -11.86
C ASP A 383 22.02 -4.52 -11.08
N ALA A 384 22.85 -4.72 -10.04
CA ALA A 384 22.86 -5.96 -9.27
C ALA A 384 21.51 -6.24 -8.59
N GLU A 385 20.84 -5.19 -8.09
CA GLU A 385 19.59 -5.28 -7.34
C GLU A 385 18.40 -4.62 -8.05
N SER A 386 18.52 -4.33 -9.35
CA SER A 386 17.49 -3.63 -10.14
C SER A 386 17.18 -2.21 -9.66
N LEU A 387 18.14 -1.48 -9.09
CA LEU A 387 17.90 -0.14 -8.59
C LEU A 387 17.82 0.91 -9.72
N THR A 388 17.37 2.10 -9.36
CA THR A 388 17.35 3.30 -10.20
C THR A 388 18.07 4.45 -9.48
N PRO A 389 18.48 5.53 -10.16
CA PRO A 389 19.10 6.69 -9.50
C PRO A 389 18.07 7.57 -8.76
N ILE A 390 16.91 7.00 -8.39
CA ILE A 390 15.83 7.65 -7.66
C ILE A 390 15.95 7.25 -6.19
N GLN A 391 15.94 8.23 -5.30
CA GLN A 391 15.86 7.96 -3.88
C GLN A 391 14.39 7.85 -3.48
N SER A 392 14.00 6.72 -2.88
CA SER A 392 12.61 6.54 -2.39
C SER A 392 12.33 7.50 -1.24
N ALA A 393 11.19 8.18 -1.25
CA ALA A 393 10.70 9.04 -0.17
C ALA A 393 10.61 8.29 1.16
N PHE A 394 10.16 7.03 1.10
CA PHE A 394 10.09 6.15 2.26
C PHE A 394 11.48 5.85 2.81
N SER A 395 12.46 5.59 1.95
CA SER A 395 13.86 5.45 2.39
C SER A 395 14.41 6.73 3.02
N VAL A 396 14.13 7.90 2.44
CA VAL A 396 14.55 9.20 3.01
C VAL A 396 13.99 9.39 4.43
N ARG A 397 12.70 9.09 4.62
CA ARG A 397 12.01 9.34 5.90
C ARG A 397 12.23 8.25 6.92
N PHE A 398 12.29 6.98 6.53
CA PHE A 398 12.26 5.85 7.46
C PHE A 398 13.62 5.30 7.84
N ALA A 399 14.67 5.60 7.08
CA ALA A 399 15.97 5.05 7.38
C ALA A 399 16.55 5.51 8.74
N GLY A 400 16.15 6.69 9.23
CA GLY A 400 16.49 7.16 10.57
C GLY A 400 15.76 6.41 11.70
N HIS A 401 14.67 5.71 11.38
CA HIS A 401 13.83 5.01 12.35
C HIS A 401 14.02 3.49 12.32
N GLY A 402 15.01 2.97 11.57
CA GLY A 402 15.28 1.54 11.47
C GLY A 402 14.17 0.74 10.76
N VAL A 403 13.31 1.40 9.99
CA VAL A 403 12.18 0.76 9.31
C VAL A 403 12.55 0.44 7.87
N ASN A 404 12.52 -0.86 7.52
CA ASN A 404 12.73 -1.33 6.16
C ASN A 404 11.46 -1.17 5.32
N PHE A 405 11.38 -0.13 4.49
CA PHE A 405 10.15 0.20 3.77
C PHE A 405 9.72 -0.88 2.77
N TYR A 406 10.63 -1.75 2.28
CA TYR A 406 10.25 -2.84 1.38
C TYR A 406 9.25 -3.82 2.00
N ASP A 407 9.22 -3.92 3.33
CA ASP A 407 8.33 -4.83 4.05
C ASP A 407 6.86 -4.38 4.02
N MET A 408 6.59 -3.10 3.75
CA MET A 408 5.21 -2.62 3.62
C MET A 408 4.56 -3.07 2.30
N LEU A 409 5.32 -3.45 1.27
CA LEU A 409 4.79 -3.75 -0.05
C LEU A 409 4.02 -5.07 -0.04
N ALA A 410 2.70 -5.01 -0.04
CA ALA A 410 1.82 -6.18 0.05
C ALA A 410 1.34 -6.62 -1.33
N PRO A 411 1.24 -7.94 -1.62
CA PRO A 411 0.69 -8.42 -2.88
C PRO A 411 -0.74 -7.87 -3.09
N ASP A 412 -1.06 -7.55 -4.33
CA ASP A 412 -2.42 -7.18 -4.73
C ASP A 412 -2.99 -8.40 -5.45
N LEU A 413 -3.72 -9.23 -4.71
CA LEU A 413 -4.23 -10.49 -5.25
C LEU A 413 -5.21 -10.26 -6.39
N MET A 414 -5.98 -9.17 -6.36
CA MET A 414 -6.95 -8.86 -7.40
C MET A 414 -6.23 -8.52 -8.70
N HIS A 415 -5.32 -7.55 -8.69
CA HIS A 415 -4.64 -7.12 -9.91
C HIS A 415 -3.53 -8.08 -10.36
N GLU A 416 -2.73 -8.61 -9.44
CA GLU A 416 -1.58 -9.46 -9.79
C GLU A 416 -1.99 -10.90 -10.10
N PHE A 417 -2.99 -11.46 -9.40
CA PHE A 417 -3.40 -12.84 -9.58
C PHE A 417 -4.73 -12.97 -10.32
N GLU A 418 -5.84 -12.44 -9.80
CA GLU A 418 -7.17 -12.69 -10.35
C GLU A 418 -7.36 -12.10 -11.75
N LEU A 419 -7.18 -10.79 -11.90
CA LEU A 419 -7.30 -10.08 -13.17
C LEU A 419 -6.08 -10.28 -14.08
N GLY A 420 -4.90 -10.43 -13.50
CA GLY A 420 -3.64 -10.62 -14.22
C GLY A 420 -3.45 -12.05 -14.72
N VAL A 421 -3.11 -12.96 -13.80
CA VAL A 421 -2.67 -14.32 -14.13
C VAL A 421 -3.86 -15.25 -14.42
N TRP A 422 -4.84 -15.32 -13.52
CA TRP A 422 -5.96 -16.26 -13.60
C TRP A 422 -6.83 -16.00 -14.82
N LYS A 423 -7.20 -14.74 -15.09
CA LYS A 423 -7.94 -14.39 -16.32
C LYS A 423 -7.22 -14.86 -17.59
N GLY A 424 -5.90 -14.70 -17.66
CA GLY A 424 -5.08 -15.15 -18.77
C GLY A 424 -5.06 -16.68 -18.91
N ILE A 425 -4.82 -17.39 -17.81
CA ILE A 425 -4.85 -18.86 -17.76
C ILE A 425 -6.24 -19.38 -18.16
N PHE A 426 -7.30 -18.83 -17.58
CA PHE A 426 -8.67 -19.20 -17.87
C PHE A 426 -9.00 -19.01 -19.35
N THR A 427 -8.64 -17.86 -19.93
CA THR A 427 -8.81 -17.61 -21.37
C THR A 427 -8.08 -18.65 -22.22
N HIS A 428 -6.86 -19.04 -21.83
CA HIS A 428 -6.10 -20.07 -22.53
C HIS A 428 -6.77 -21.45 -22.43
N LEU A 429 -7.24 -21.83 -21.24
CA LEU A 429 -7.97 -23.09 -21.01
C LEU A 429 -9.26 -23.13 -21.84
N MET A 430 -10.02 -22.02 -21.91
CA MET A 430 -11.22 -21.93 -22.74
C MET A 430 -10.90 -22.10 -24.24
N ARG A 431 -9.78 -21.56 -24.73
CA ARG A 431 -9.33 -21.78 -26.11
C ARG A 431 -8.97 -23.25 -26.38
N MET A 432 -8.35 -23.93 -25.42
CA MET A 432 -8.06 -25.37 -25.54
C MET A 432 -9.34 -26.21 -25.57
N LEU A 433 -10.35 -25.87 -24.76
CA LEU A 433 -11.64 -26.55 -24.76
C LEU A 433 -12.40 -26.32 -26.07
N ALA A 434 -12.36 -25.10 -26.62
CA ALA A 434 -12.95 -24.78 -27.91
C ALA A 434 -12.29 -25.60 -29.04
N GLU A 435 -10.96 -25.72 -29.03
CA GLU A 435 -10.21 -26.52 -30.01
C GLU A 435 -10.50 -28.02 -29.91
N LYS A 436 -10.70 -28.55 -28.69
CA LYS A 436 -11.08 -29.95 -28.48
C LYS A 436 -12.42 -30.30 -29.15
N GLY A 437 -13.33 -29.33 -29.27
CA GLY A 437 -14.67 -29.51 -29.85
C GLY A 437 -15.56 -30.47 -29.02
N GLY A 438 -16.61 -30.98 -29.66
CA GLY A 438 -17.46 -32.03 -29.07
C GLY A 438 -18.29 -31.61 -27.85
N GLY A 439 -18.66 -30.33 -27.72
CA GLY A 439 -19.47 -29.83 -26.61
C GLY A 439 -18.70 -29.58 -25.30
N ALA A 440 -17.36 -29.61 -25.34
CA ALA A 440 -16.53 -29.50 -24.14
C ALA A 440 -16.66 -28.15 -23.39
N VAL A 441 -16.99 -27.07 -24.11
CA VAL A 441 -17.26 -25.76 -23.51
C VAL A 441 -18.61 -25.76 -22.80
N GLU A 442 -19.63 -26.37 -23.41
CA GLU A 442 -20.97 -26.51 -22.86
C GLU A 442 -20.98 -27.40 -21.60
N GLU A 443 -20.21 -28.50 -21.60
CA GLU A 443 -20.00 -29.34 -20.41
C GLU A 443 -19.35 -28.54 -19.27
N PHE A 444 -18.29 -27.77 -19.57
CA PHE A 444 -17.64 -26.93 -18.57
C PHE A 444 -18.60 -25.90 -17.95
N ASN A 445 -19.42 -25.23 -18.77
CA ASN A 445 -20.39 -24.22 -18.33
C ASN A 445 -21.58 -24.80 -17.54
N SER A 446 -21.83 -26.11 -17.62
CA SER A 446 -22.93 -26.77 -16.90
C SER A 446 -22.66 -27.05 -15.42
N ARG A 447 -21.40 -26.90 -14.99
CA ARG A 447 -20.96 -27.04 -13.59
C ARG A 447 -21.01 -25.69 -12.90
#